data_AF-A0A1X9ML05-F1
#
_entry.id   AF-A0A1X9ML05-F1
#
_cell.length_a   1.000
_cell.length_b   1.000
_cell.length_c   1.000
_cell.angle_alpha   90.00
_cell.angle_beta   90.00
_cell.angle_gamma   90.00
#
_symmetry.space_group_name_H-M   'P 1'
#
loop_
_entity.id
_entity.type
_entity.pdbx_description
1 polymer ?
#
loop_
_entity_poly.entity_id
_entity_poly.type
_entity_poly.pdbx_seq_one_letter_code
_entity_poly.pdbx_strand_id
1 'polypeptide(L)'
;MFNRYAKGSSHVYFSELGGRNERSNIVKGYVKCKLIHTVGESLIVPDLIFLEEDEESCFKWIQPLSFFGCRLIITENDYIHCSIVVDISSTQTIELRFSNNDYVRGYDDYSELYKCEIHGPKMLSEHATGTGYFKENFEPYIRLYHHTTANAKESIMKSGHFYDSRGNFAGTKELTSIGYLYLTCLDKIINEADLQQVAMSSQKYIF
;
A
#
# COMPACT_ATOMS: atom_id res chain seq x y z
N MET A 1 7.62 -8.52 -3.95
CA MET A 1 8.69 -7.71 -4.57
C MET A 1 8.04 -6.40 -5.00
N PHE A 2 8.52 -5.25 -4.53
CA PHE A 2 7.85 -3.98 -4.82
C PHE A 2 8.02 -3.56 -6.29
N ASN A 3 6.96 -3.74 -7.08
CA ASN A 3 6.72 -3.25 -8.45
C ASN A 3 7.93 -3.19 -9.38
N ARG A 4 8.78 -4.21 -9.33
CA ARG A 4 9.99 -4.28 -10.13
C ARG A 4 10.33 -5.69 -10.58
N TYR A 5 11.12 -5.77 -11.65
CA TYR A 5 11.96 -6.91 -11.96
C TYR A 5 13.38 -6.64 -11.44
N ALA A 6 13.97 -7.62 -10.76
CA ALA A 6 15.33 -7.53 -10.22
C ALA A 6 16.22 -8.67 -10.75
N LYS A 7 17.39 -8.32 -11.30
CA LYS A 7 18.42 -9.28 -11.74
C LYS A 7 19.80 -8.77 -11.32
N GLY A 8 20.37 -9.38 -10.28
CA GLY A 8 21.63 -8.93 -9.70
C GLY A 8 21.50 -7.51 -9.14
N SER A 9 22.39 -6.60 -9.54
CA SER A 9 22.32 -5.18 -9.18
C SER A 9 21.42 -4.34 -10.09
N SER A 10 20.79 -4.95 -11.11
CA SER A 10 19.92 -4.24 -12.05
C SER A 10 18.46 -4.39 -11.68
N HIS A 11 17.76 -3.26 -11.53
CA HIS A 11 16.33 -3.21 -11.26
C HIS A 11 15.62 -2.41 -12.35
N VAL A 12 14.41 -2.88 -12.71
CA VAL A 12 13.51 -2.19 -13.65
C VAL A 12 12.14 -2.13 -13.00
N TYR A 13 11.62 -0.92 -12.80
CA TYR A 13 10.30 -0.69 -12.24
C TYR A 13 9.24 -0.68 -13.34
N PHE A 14 8.08 -1.26 -13.06
CA PHE A 14 6.96 -1.26 -14.00
C PHE A 14 6.23 0.08 -13.92
N SER A 15 6.11 0.77 -15.06
CA SER A 15 5.34 2.01 -15.16
C SER A 15 3.89 1.78 -15.57
N GLU A 16 3.57 0.63 -16.14
CA GLU A 16 2.20 0.30 -16.53
C GLU A 16 1.35 -0.13 -15.32
N LEU A 17 0.10 0.35 -15.31
CA LEU A 17 -0.95 -0.10 -14.41
C LEU A 17 -1.95 -0.94 -15.19
N GLY A 18 -2.46 -2.00 -14.56
CA GLY A 18 -3.31 -2.98 -15.23
C GLY A 18 -2.55 -3.75 -16.33
N GLY A 19 -3.05 -4.94 -16.67
CA GLY A 19 -2.45 -5.71 -17.77
C GLY A 19 -2.77 -7.20 -17.71
N ARG A 20 -2.95 -7.76 -16.52
CA ARG A 20 -3.30 -9.17 -16.32
C ARG A 20 -4.38 -9.30 -15.25
N ASN A 21 -5.42 -10.04 -15.58
CA ASN A 21 -6.60 -10.26 -14.74
C ASN A 21 -6.72 -11.74 -14.36
N GLU A 22 -5.62 -12.34 -13.90
CA GLU A 22 -5.67 -13.73 -13.43
C GLU A 22 -6.37 -13.78 -12.07
N ARG A 23 -7.56 -14.37 -12.02
CA ARG A 23 -8.35 -14.58 -10.78
C ARG A 23 -8.53 -16.07 -10.49
N SER A 24 -7.48 -16.84 -10.77
CA SER A 24 -7.48 -18.31 -10.69
C SER A 24 -7.42 -18.83 -9.25
N ASN A 25 -7.02 -17.98 -8.31
CA ASN A 25 -6.83 -18.31 -6.91
C ASN A 25 -7.65 -17.37 -6.01
N ILE A 26 -8.17 -17.92 -4.91
CA ILE A 26 -8.91 -17.17 -3.89
C ILE A 26 -8.19 -17.40 -2.57
N VAL A 27 -7.77 -16.31 -1.94
CA VAL A 27 -7.21 -16.35 -0.58
C VAL A 27 -8.04 -15.49 0.37
N LYS A 28 -7.98 -15.79 1.65
CA LYS A 28 -8.56 -14.94 2.70
C LYS A 28 -7.55 -13.88 3.12
N GLY A 29 -8.05 -12.75 3.59
CA GLY A 29 -7.24 -11.65 4.05
C GLY A 29 -8.10 -10.52 4.59
N TYR A 30 -7.51 -9.33 4.66
CA TYR A 30 -8.19 -8.13 5.13
C TYR A 30 -8.00 -6.98 4.16
N VAL A 31 -8.96 -6.08 4.11
CA VAL A 31 -8.84 -4.80 3.41
C VAL A 31 -9.20 -3.68 4.38
N LYS A 32 -8.32 -2.68 4.47
CA LYS A 32 -8.60 -1.40 5.12
C LYS A 32 -9.13 -0.44 4.07
N CYS A 33 -10.30 0.11 4.29
CA CYS A 33 -10.99 1.01 3.36
C CYS A 33 -11.35 2.33 4.04
N LYS A 34 -11.52 3.39 3.26
CA LYS A 34 -12.13 4.65 3.71
C LYS A 34 -13.34 4.96 2.86
N LEU A 35 -14.42 5.43 3.49
CA LEU A 35 -15.54 6.02 2.77
C LEU A 35 -15.28 7.52 2.62
N ILE A 36 -15.11 7.98 1.38
CA ILE A 36 -14.89 9.38 1.06
C ILE A 36 -16.15 9.94 0.43
N HIS A 37 -16.63 11.05 0.98
CA HIS A 37 -17.77 11.78 0.44
C HIS A 37 -17.27 12.99 -0.36
N THR A 38 -17.81 13.14 -1.58
CA THR A 38 -17.61 14.33 -2.41
C THR A 38 -18.97 14.99 -2.68
N VAL A 39 -18.98 16.09 -3.42
CA VAL A 39 -20.25 16.72 -3.81
C VAL A 39 -21.01 15.79 -4.76
N GLY A 40 -22.04 15.14 -4.24
CA GLY A 40 -22.97 14.30 -5.00
C GLY A 40 -22.64 12.81 -5.03
N GLU A 41 -21.47 12.38 -4.53
CA GLU A 41 -21.03 10.99 -4.63
C GLU A 41 -20.32 10.51 -3.36
N SER A 42 -20.22 9.19 -3.22
CA SER A 42 -19.44 8.55 -2.15
C SER A 42 -18.63 7.42 -2.76
N LEU A 43 -17.37 7.34 -2.38
CA LEU A 43 -16.42 6.37 -2.91
C LEU A 43 -15.77 5.59 -1.76
N ILE A 44 -15.79 4.26 -1.87
CA ILE A 44 -14.98 3.40 -1.03
C ILE A 44 -13.58 3.36 -1.64
N VAL A 45 -12.59 3.76 -0.87
CA VAL A 45 -11.18 3.78 -1.28
C VAL A 45 -10.43 2.69 -0.53
N PRO A 46 -9.89 1.67 -1.22
CA PRO A 46 -9.01 0.69 -0.59
C PRO A 46 -7.68 1.37 -0.24
N ASP A 47 -7.30 1.32 1.03
CA ASP A 47 -6.09 1.94 1.58
C ASP A 47 -4.94 0.92 1.62
N LEU A 48 -5.15 -0.20 2.30
CA LEU A 48 -4.18 -1.30 2.43
C LEU A 48 -4.88 -2.64 2.33
N ILE A 49 -4.20 -3.62 1.71
CA ILE A 49 -4.66 -5.00 1.61
C ILE A 49 -3.68 -5.89 2.35
N PHE A 50 -4.18 -6.78 3.19
CA PHE A 50 -3.39 -7.67 4.04
C PHE A 50 -3.64 -9.12 3.63
N LEU A 51 -2.55 -9.83 3.35
CA LEU A 51 -2.53 -11.26 3.10
C LEU A 51 -2.19 -11.96 4.42
N GLU A 52 -3.05 -12.87 4.86
CA GLU A 52 -2.75 -13.73 6.01
C GLU A 52 -1.52 -14.61 5.69
N GLU A 53 -0.64 -14.76 6.68
CA GLU A 53 0.51 -15.67 6.63
C GLU A 53 0.34 -16.76 7.70
N ASP A 54 1.13 -17.83 7.62
CA ASP A 54 1.02 -18.99 8.53
C ASP A 54 1.39 -18.64 9.99
N GLU A 55 2.19 -17.60 10.21
CA GLU A 55 2.55 -17.10 11.54
C GLU A 55 1.45 -16.21 12.12
N GLU A 56 1.03 -16.52 13.35
CA GLU A 56 -0.03 -15.80 14.04
C GLU A 56 0.29 -14.30 14.15
N SER A 57 -0.63 -13.46 13.66
CA SER A 57 -0.53 -11.99 13.61
C SER A 57 0.44 -11.38 12.60
N CYS A 58 1.29 -12.14 11.91
CA CYS A 58 2.13 -11.63 10.82
C CYS A 58 1.33 -11.53 9.51
N PHE A 59 1.67 -10.56 8.66
CA PHE A 59 1.08 -10.44 7.33
C PHE A 59 2.06 -9.92 6.29
N LYS A 60 1.77 -10.24 5.03
CA LYS A 60 2.23 -9.43 3.88
C LYS A 60 1.16 -8.41 3.52
N TRP A 61 1.57 -7.23 3.08
CA TRP A 61 0.64 -6.21 2.65
C TRP A 61 0.88 -5.78 1.22
N ILE A 62 -0.19 -5.39 0.54
CA ILE A 62 -0.21 -4.87 -0.81
C ILE A 62 -0.72 -3.43 -0.75
N GLN A 63 0.05 -2.52 -1.37
CA GLN A 63 -0.40 -1.16 -1.67
C GLN A 63 -1.25 -1.20 -2.95
N PRO A 64 -2.54 -0.83 -2.90
CA PRO A 64 -3.30 -0.53 -4.10
C PRO A 64 -2.59 0.58 -4.88
N LEU A 65 -2.31 0.36 -6.17
CA LEU A 65 -1.70 1.38 -7.04
C LEU A 65 -2.77 2.26 -7.69
N SER A 66 -3.88 1.63 -8.06
CA SER A 66 -5.05 2.20 -8.72
C SER A 66 -6.23 1.26 -8.45
N PHE A 67 -7.46 1.75 -8.61
CA PHE A 67 -8.65 0.93 -8.41
C PHE A 67 -9.81 1.38 -9.30
N PHE A 68 -10.66 0.43 -9.64
CA PHE A 68 -11.89 0.65 -10.39
C PHE A 68 -13.04 1.02 -9.45
N GLY A 69 -14.11 1.57 -10.02
CA GLY A 69 -15.34 1.86 -9.28
C GLY A 69 -15.84 0.65 -8.49
N CYS A 70 -16.20 0.89 -7.23
CA CYS A 70 -16.70 -0.16 -6.34
C CYS A 70 -18.07 -0.63 -6.81
N ARG A 71 -18.26 -1.95 -6.91
CA ARG A 71 -19.57 -2.55 -7.16
C ARG A 71 -20.21 -2.90 -5.83
N LEU A 72 -21.32 -2.23 -5.52
CA LEU A 72 -22.17 -2.51 -4.37
C LEU A 72 -23.43 -3.25 -4.83
N ILE A 73 -23.75 -4.34 -4.15
CA ILE A 73 -25.01 -5.05 -4.31
C ILE A 73 -25.69 -5.05 -2.95
N ILE A 74 -26.86 -4.43 -2.88
CA ILE A 74 -27.69 -4.39 -1.68
C ILE A 74 -28.85 -5.35 -1.91
N THR A 75 -29.00 -6.31 -1.01
CA THR A 75 -30.10 -7.28 -1.05
C THR A 75 -31.28 -6.81 -0.20
N GLU A 76 -32.41 -7.50 -0.29
CA GLU A 76 -33.64 -7.17 0.46
C GLU A 76 -33.48 -7.26 1.99
N ASN A 77 -32.45 -7.95 2.48
CA ASN A 77 -32.17 -8.11 3.92
C ASN A 77 -31.11 -7.13 4.44
N ASP A 78 -30.90 -5.99 3.77
CA ASP A 78 -29.84 -5.02 4.06
C ASP A 78 -28.42 -5.61 4.06
N TYR A 79 -28.26 -6.77 3.43
CA TYR A 79 -26.95 -7.37 3.24
C TYR A 79 -26.29 -6.72 2.03
N ILE A 80 -25.09 -6.16 2.27
CA ILE A 80 -24.33 -5.36 1.31
C ILE A 80 -23.10 -6.15 0.92
N HIS A 81 -23.00 -6.49 -0.36
CA HIS A 81 -21.78 -7.02 -0.95
C HIS A 81 -21.00 -5.91 -1.64
N CYS A 82 -19.71 -5.81 -1.33
CA CYS A 82 -18.75 -4.97 -2.01
C CYS A 82 -17.79 -5.83 -2.85
N SER A 83 -17.55 -5.38 -4.08
CA SER A 83 -16.48 -5.88 -4.94
C SER A 83 -15.68 -4.70 -5.49
N ILE A 84 -14.36 -4.76 -5.33
CA ILE A 84 -13.43 -3.72 -5.78
C ILE A 84 -12.32 -4.39 -6.58
N VAL A 85 -12.09 -3.93 -7.80
CA VAL A 85 -10.92 -4.35 -8.58
C VAL A 85 -9.81 -3.35 -8.36
N VAL A 86 -8.62 -3.83 -8.05
CA VAL A 86 -7.45 -3.00 -7.74
C VAL A 86 -6.25 -3.43 -8.57
N ASP A 87 -5.50 -2.45 -9.05
CA ASP A 87 -4.20 -2.65 -9.68
C ASP A 87 -3.14 -2.85 -8.59
N ILE A 88 -2.30 -3.85 -8.78
CA ILE A 88 -1.19 -4.19 -7.88
C ILE A 88 0.13 -4.31 -8.65
N SER A 89 1.20 -4.55 -7.91
CA SER A 89 2.54 -4.73 -8.46
C SER A 89 2.58 -5.70 -9.65
N SER A 90 3.49 -5.42 -10.59
CA SER A 90 3.82 -6.32 -11.71
C SER A 90 2.65 -6.50 -12.69
N THR A 91 1.95 -5.40 -13.00
CA THR A 91 0.86 -5.30 -14.00
C THR A 91 -0.30 -6.27 -13.77
N GLN A 92 -0.51 -6.70 -12.52
CA GLN A 92 -1.61 -7.57 -12.13
C GLN A 92 -2.77 -6.77 -11.56
N THR A 93 -3.97 -7.33 -11.67
CA THR A 93 -5.15 -6.87 -10.94
C THR A 93 -5.69 -7.97 -10.05
N ILE A 94 -6.28 -7.57 -8.93
CA ILE A 94 -7.01 -8.48 -8.03
C ILE A 94 -8.41 -7.92 -7.79
N GLU A 95 -9.33 -8.81 -7.44
CA GLU A 95 -10.67 -8.44 -7.00
C GLU A 95 -10.82 -8.75 -5.50
N LEU A 96 -11.14 -7.71 -4.73
CA LEU A 96 -11.48 -7.81 -3.33
C LEU A 96 -12.99 -7.99 -3.22
N ARG A 97 -13.43 -8.96 -2.43
CA ARG A 97 -14.86 -9.17 -2.12
C ARG A 97 -15.06 -9.25 -0.62
N PHE A 98 -15.99 -8.45 -0.10
CA PHE A 98 -16.35 -8.41 1.31
C PHE A 98 -17.78 -7.90 1.46
N SER A 99 -18.32 -7.98 2.67
CA SER A 99 -19.67 -7.53 2.99
C SER A 99 -19.72 -6.73 4.27
N ASN A 100 -20.86 -6.13 4.56
CA ASN A 100 -21.10 -5.47 5.84
C ASN A 100 -20.98 -6.42 7.05
N ASN A 101 -21.17 -7.73 6.85
CA ASN A 101 -20.97 -8.72 7.92
C ASN A 101 -19.50 -9.09 8.15
N ASP A 102 -18.59 -8.69 7.25
CA ASP A 102 -17.16 -8.96 7.37
C ASP A 102 -16.41 -7.87 8.14
N TYR A 103 -17.12 -6.90 8.71
CA TYR A 103 -16.55 -5.81 9.50
C TYR A 103 -15.73 -6.35 10.68
N VAL A 104 -14.53 -5.80 10.85
CA VAL A 104 -13.63 -6.12 11.96
C VAL A 104 -13.57 -4.95 12.94
N ARG A 105 -13.19 -3.75 12.47
CA ARG A 105 -13.07 -2.55 13.30
C ARG A 105 -12.94 -1.26 12.50
N GLY A 106 -13.25 -0.14 13.15
CA GLY A 106 -12.86 1.20 12.72
C GLY A 106 -11.55 1.69 13.37
N TYR A 107 -10.99 2.73 12.78
CA TYR A 107 -9.80 3.45 13.25
C TYR A 107 -10.08 4.96 13.36
N ASP A 108 -9.23 5.66 14.11
CA ASP A 108 -9.35 7.11 14.35
C ASP A 108 -9.21 7.95 13.07
N ASP A 109 -8.60 7.40 12.01
CA ASP A 109 -8.49 8.03 10.70
C ASP A 109 -9.71 7.81 9.80
N TYR A 110 -10.83 7.36 10.39
CA TYR A 110 -12.11 7.02 9.74
C TYR A 110 -12.01 5.91 8.69
N SER A 111 -10.93 5.13 8.71
CA SER A 111 -10.90 3.88 7.95
C SER A 111 -11.52 2.73 8.73
N GLU A 112 -11.93 1.72 8.00
CA GLU A 112 -12.53 0.50 8.52
C GLU A 112 -11.80 -0.71 7.93
N LEU A 113 -11.61 -1.74 8.75
CA LEU A 113 -11.03 -3.02 8.38
C LEU A 113 -12.14 -4.04 8.17
N TYR A 114 -12.09 -4.75 7.05
CA TYR A 114 -12.98 -5.85 6.73
C TYR A 114 -12.17 -7.11 6.46
N LYS A 115 -12.68 -8.27 6.88
CA LYS A 115 -12.29 -9.55 6.29
C LYS A 115 -12.72 -9.57 4.83
N CYS A 116 -11.92 -10.18 3.97
CA CYS A 116 -12.24 -10.24 2.55
C CYS A 116 -11.73 -11.52 1.89
N GLU A 117 -12.30 -11.80 0.74
CA GLU A 117 -11.73 -12.70 -0.25
C GLU A 117 -10.92 -11.89 -1.25
N ILE A 118 -9.73 -12.39 -1.56
CA ILE A 118 -8.83 -11.79 -2.53
C ILE A 118 -8.69 -12.76 -3.70
N HIS A 119 -9.30 -12.38 -4.82
CA HIS A 119 -9.31 -13.15 -6.06
C HIS A 119 -8.17 -12.65 -6.94
N GLY A 120 -7.15 -13.48 -7.17
CA GLY A 120 -5.91 -13.07 -7.82
C GLY A 120 -5.08 -14.23 -8.38
N PRO A 121 -3.82 -13.98 -8.76
CA PRO A 121 -2.91 -15.02 -9.25
C PRO A 121 -2.50 -15.99 -8.14
N LYS A 122 -2.03 -17.19 -8.51
CA LYS A 122 -1.61 -18.23 -7.54
C LYS A 122 -0.51 -17.76 -6.59
N MET A 123 0.47 -17.00 -7.08
CA MET A 123 1.60 -16.51 -6.30
C MET A 123 1.36 -15.07 -5.80
N LEU A 124 0.17 -14.80 -5.26
CA LEU A 124 -0.24 -13.45 -4.86
C LEU A 124 0.76 -12.78 -3.88
N SER A 125 1.36 -13.56 -2.98
CA SER A 125 2.35 -13.08 -2.01
C SER A 125 3.62 -12.51 -2.66
N GLU A 126 3.95 -12.91 -3.91
CA GLU A 126 5.08 -12.33 -4.65
C GLU A 126 4.82 -10.87 -5.07
N HIS A 127 3.55 -10.48 -5.16
CA HIS A 127 3.11 -9.11 -5.46
C HIS A 127 3.01 -8.23 -4.21
N ALA A 128 3.34 -8.75 -3.03
CA ALA A 128 3.36 -7.97 -1.79
C ALA A 128 4.34 -6.79 -1.89
N THR A 129 3.86 -5.66 -1.36
CA THR A 129 4.63 -4.41 -1.19
C THR A 129 5.60 -4.54 -0.03
N GLY A 130 5.18 -5.16 1.07
CA GLY A 130 6.03 -5.36 2.25
C GLY A 130 5.44 -6.33 3.26
N THR A 131 6.00 -6.33 4.46
CA THR A 131 5.56 -7.14 5.59
C THR A 131 5.09 -6.25 6.74
N GLY A 132 4.36 -6.84 7.66
CA GLY A 132 3.87 -6.20 8.87
C GLY A 132 3.30 -7.21 9.84
N TYR A 133 2.68 -6.71 10.89
CA TYR A 133 1.99 -7.52 11.87
C TYR A 133 0.79 -6.74 12.44
N PHE A 134 -0.21 -7.48 12.89
CA PHE A 134 -1.27 -6.93 13.72
C PHE A 134 -0.82 -6.95 15.18
N LYS A 135 -1.03 -5.84 15.88
CA LYS A 135 -1.01 -5.81 17.34
C LYS A 135 -2.39 -6.26 17.87
N GLU A 136 -2.56 -6.25 19.19
CA GLU A 136 -3.84 -6.45 19.86
C GLU A 136 -4.98 -5.67 19.17
N ASN A 137 -6.15 -6.30 19.10
CA ASN A 137 -7.34 -5.75 18.45
C ASN A 137 -7.17 -5.43 16.95
N PHE A 138 -6.35 -6.16 16.19
CA PHE A 138 -6.17 -5.95 14.74
C PHE A 138 -5.65 -4.54 14.38
N GLU A 139 -4.75 -3.96 15.20
CA GLU A 139 -4.09 -2.71 14.83
C GLU A 139 -2.90 -3.00 13.88
N PRO A 140 -2.92 -2.55 12.61
CA PRO A 140 -1.90 -2.92 11.63
C PRO A 140 -0.64 -2.08 11.77
N TYR A 141 0.51 -2.75 11.91
CA TYR A 141 1.83 -2.13 11.82
C TYR A 141 2.54 -2.62 10.55
N ILE A 142 2.73 -1.70 9.60
CA ILE A 142 3.49 -1.98 8.38
C ILE A 142 4.96 -1.61 8.57
N ARG A 143 5.86 -2.42 7.99
CA ARG A 143 7.28 -2.10 7.98
C ARG A 143 7.61 -1.18 6.79
N LEU A 144 8.15 -0.01 7.10
CA LEU A 144 8.69 0.96 6.16
C LEU A 144 10.11 1.37 6.56
N TYR A 145 10.83 1.96 5.63
CA TYR A 145 12.23 2.33 5.76
C TYR A 145 12.44 3.80 5.44
N HIS A 146 13.30 4.44 6.23
CA HIS A 146 13.84 5.76 5.96
C HIS A 146 15.31 5.61 5.56
N HIS A 147 15.63 5.90 4.30
CA HIS A 147 17.01 5.88 3.81
C HIS A 147 17.69 7.20 4.11
N THR A 148 18.80 7.15 4.86
CA THR A 148 19.53 8.33 5.30
C THR A 148 21.01 8.04 5.51
N THR A 149 21.82 9.08 5.72
CA THR A 149 23.26 8.93 6.01
C THR A 149 23.50 8.40 7.42
N ALA A 150 24.67 7.81 7.68
CA ALA A 150 25.03 7.31 9.01
C ALA A 150 24.95 8.40 10.09
N ASN A 151 25.48 9.59 9.80
CA ASN A 151 25.46 10.73 10.73
C ASN A 151 24.02 11.19 11.04
N ALA A 152 23.13 11.22 10.04
CA ALA A 152 21.74 11.57 10.23
C ALA A 152 20.99 10.50 11.03
N LYS A 153 21.25 9.21 10.79
CA LYS A 153 20.73 8.11 11.60
C LYS A 153 21.13 8.26 13.07
N GLU A 154 22.40 8.51 13.36
CA GLU A 154 22.86 8.72 14.74
C GLU A 154 22.15 9.90 15.41
N SER A 155 21.97 11.00 14.66
CA SER A 155 21.26 12.18 15.14
C SER A 155 19.78 11.90 15.44
N ILE A 156 19.09 11.14 14.57
CA ILE A 156 17.69 10.72 14.76
C ILE A 156 17.59 9.82 15.99
N MET A 157 18.46 8.81 16.11
CA MET A 157 18.43 7.89 17.25
C MET A 157 18.73 8.58 18.59
N LYS A 158 19.63 9.58 18.59
CA LYS A 158 19.95 10.37 19.78
C LYS A 158 18.83 11.35 20.16
N SER A 159 18.19 11.97 19.18
CA SER A 159 17.14 12.97 19.42
C SER A 159 15.75 12.37 19.62
N GLY A 160 15.48 11.17 19.10
CA GLY A 160 14.14 10.57 19.05
C GLY A 160 13.21 11.22 18.03
N HIS A 161 13.72 12.11 17.17
CA HIS A 161 12.92 12.87 16.21
C HIS A 161 13.50 12.78 14.81
N PHE A 162 12.59 12.77 13.82
CA PHE A 162 12.98 13.03 12.43
C PHE A 162 13.04 14.54 12.22
N TYR A 163 14.13 15.00 11.62
CA TYR A 163 14.18 16.34 11.05
C TYR A 163 13.49 16.32 9.70
N ASP A 164 12.62 17.28 9.50
CA ASP A 164 11.85 17.40 8.28
C ASP A 164 12.71 17.86 7.10
N SER A 165 12.40 17.31 5.92
CA SER A 165 12.96 17.86 4.69
C SER A 165 12.29 19.19 4.40
N ARG A 166 13.10 20.24 4.24
CA ARG A 166 12.65 21.52 3.67
C ARG A 166 12.49 21.46 2.16
N GLY A 167 12.81 20.35 1.49
CA GLY A 167 12.57 20.19 0.05
C GLY A 167 11.14 19.71 -0.24
N ASN A 168 10.54 20.17 -1.34
CA ASN A 168 9.30 19.58 -1.86
C ASN A 168 9.50 18.11 -2.28
N PHE A 169 8.42 17.38 -2.60
CA PHE A 169 8.47 15.97 -2.99
C PHE A 169 9.52 15.62 -4.06
N ALA A 170 9.79 16.55 -4.97
CA ALA A 170 10.77 16.38 -6.04
C ALA A 170 12.19 16.89 -5.69
N GLY A 171 12.42 17.41 -4.49
CA GLY A 171 13.71 17.98 -4.06
C GLY A 171 14.14 19.24 -4.85
N THR A 172 13.21 19.91 -5.52
CA THR A 172 13.47 21.02 -6.45
C THR A 172 13.16 22.41 -5.89
N LYS A 173 12.39 22.48 -4.80
CA LYS A 173 11.99 23.75 -4.16
C LYS A 173 12.09 23.63 -2.66
N GLU A 174 12.50 24.71 -2.00
CA GLU A 174 12.42 24.82 -0.55
C GLU A 174 10.99 25.15 -0.11
N LEU A 175 10.54 24.52 0.95
CA LEU A 175 9.24 24.66 1.58
C LEU A 175 9.37 25.62 2.75
N THR A 176 8.40 26.52 2.86
CA THR A 176 8.42 27.60 3.85
C THR A 176 7.66 27.27 5.13
N SER A 177 6.81 26.24 5.13
CA SER A 177 5.84 26.01 6.22
C SER A 177 5.48 24.55 6.49
N ILE A 178 5.91 23.61 5.64
CA ILE A 178 5.60 22.19 5.77
C ILE A 178 6.89 21.42 5.52
N GLY A 179 7.09 20.38 6.32
CA GLY A 179 8.20 19.46 6.22
C GLY A 179 7.73 18.06 5.85
N TYR A 180 8.51 17.32 5.06
CA TYR A 180 8.18 15.95 4.68
C TYR A 180 9.11 14.92 5.32
N LEU A 181 8.52 13.82 5.79
CA LEU A 181 9.22 12.58 6.12
C LEU A 181 8.99 11.57 4.99
N TYR A 182 10.08 11.10 4.39
CA TYR A 182 10.02 10.11 3.31
C TYR A 182 10.24 8.72 3.87
N LEU A 183 9.26 7.85 3.64
CA LEU A 183 9.29 6.43 3.96
C LEU A 183 9.04 5.61 2.70
N THR A 184 9.68 4.46 2.61
CA THR A 184 9.54 3.53 1.47
C THR A 184 9.45 2.09 1.96
N CYS A 185 8.84 1.22 1.16
CA CYS A 185 8.86 -0.23 1.39
C CYS A 185 10.19 -0.89 0.95
N LEU A 186 11.07 -0.15 0.28
CA LEU A 186 12.40 -0.64 -0.10
C LEU A 186 13.31 -0.72 1.13
N ASP A 187 13.80 -1.91 1.45
CA ASP A 187 14.73 -2.16 2.56
C ASP A 187 16.14 -1.64 2.29
N LYS A 188 16.54 -1.60 1.01
CA LYS A 188 17.85 -1.13 0.56
C LYS A 188 17.76 -0.47 -0.80
N ILE A 189 18.58 0.56 -0.99
CA ILE A 189 18.88 1.16 -2.29
C ILE A 189 20.09 0.43 -2.89
N ILE A 190 19.91 -0.21 -4.05
CA ILE A 190 20.97 -0.98 -4.73
C ILE A 190 21.49 -0.23 -5.95
N ASN A 191 20.63 0.51 -6.67
CA ASN A 191 21.00 1.24 -7.89
C ASN A 191 20.23 2.56 -8.03
N GLU A 192 20.51 3.31 -9.10
CA GLU A 192 19.81 4.56 -9.40
C GLU A 192 18.30 4.39 -9.64
N ALA A 193 17.85 3.26 -10.19
CA ALA A 193 16.43 3.02 -10.40
C ALA A 193 15.68 2.95 -9.07
N ASP A 194 16.28 2.39 -8.01
CA ASP A 194 15.72 2.43 -6.66
C ASP A 194 15.63 3.86 -6.12
N LEU A 195 16.66 4.69 -6.35
CA LEU A 195 16.65 6.10 -5.95
C LEU A 195 15.56 6.89 -6.66
N GLN A 196 15.36 6.63 -7.95
CA GLN A 196 14.30 7.23 -8.76
C GLN A 196 12.92 6.88 -8.21
N GLN A 197 12.71 5.60 -7.87
CA GLN A 197 11.43 5.15 -7.35
C GLN A 197 11.05 5.79 -6.00
N VAL A 198 12.02 6.08 -5.14
CA VAL A 198 11.76 6.64 -3.79
C VAL A 198 11.80 8.18 -3.75
N ALA A 199 11.68 8.83 -4.91
CA ALA A 199 11.59 10.29 -5.08
C ALA A 199 12.84 11.10 -4.67
N MET A 200 14.03 10.47 -4.62
CA MET A 200 15.31 11.16 -4.41
C MET A 200 16.12 11.34 -5.69
N SER A 201 15.47 11.39 -6.86
CA SER A 201 16.14 11.62 -8.15
C SER A 201 15.61 12.86 -8.85
N SER A 202 16.53 13.63 -9.44
CA SER A 202 16.27 14.83 -10.24
C SER A 202 15.56 14.54 -11.57
N GLN A 203 15.42 13.28 -11.96
CA GLN A 203 14.65 12.89 -13.14
C GLN A 203 13.15 12.85 -12.81
N LYS A 204 12.48 13.98 -13.08
CA LYS A 204 11.04 14.17 -13.01
C LYS A 204 10.28 13.10 -13.81
N TYR A 205 9.71 12.12 -13.11
CA TYR A 205 8.47 11.50 -13.55
C TYR A 205 7.56 11.35 -12.34
N ILE A 206 6.54 12.21 -12.27
CA ILE A 206 5.37 12.02 -11.42
C ILE A 206 4.23 11.87 -12.42
N PHE A 207 3.57 10.71 -12.42
CA PHE A 207 2.27 10.53 -13.06
C PHE A 207 1.19 11.10 -12.14
#